data_AF-A0A0G1NEA5-F1
#
_entry.id   AF-A0A0G1NEA5-F1
#
_cell.length_a   1.000
_cell.length_b   1.000
_cell.length_c   1.000
_cell.angle_alpha   90.00
_cell.angle_beta   90.00
_cell.angle_gamma   90.00
#
_symmetry.space_group_name_H-M   'P 1'
#
loop_
_entity.id
_entity.type
_entity.pdbx_description
1 polymer ?
#
loop_
_entity_poly.entity_id
_entity_poly.type
_entity_poly.pdbx_seq_one_letter_code
_entity_poly.pdbx_strand_id
1 'polypeptide(L)'
;MTEETTVRTNENLVAQTLNEQPILLPESPFWQILRDFGRDELVALGINTAGVFALSMVSDNSVFISLVGPVLEKIGFFTASSKKAFDVYRTTPPVERKKKNEYVTDALRTGFPNFLKDLVAADPLYMGLLLLELKQFPETPAWMLSVIAFMISVGGVSAAEVSLKEALYKMQTHRLMRRGFSLEKQLESRFIVKEINSEHILAELADYFQLGEIHTGTYHDIYFQPSLKYYNGRQPQLRLRKRFENGEAVGPEEIQLIYNRASELKRRKPEQYNYFPVARDKFQRVLDDESRQYLQEMTLSSEKQEVTVTRAYAHIPKKMLISTDQVENGQNPYTVIEVKSFRTEKDAVSQMIMAMRHIMSHYHVIQTTHSKQSLMNIRQW
;
A
#
# COMPACT_ATOMS: atom_id res chain seq x y z
N MET A 1 -47.20 -5.53 -1.77
CA MET A 1 -46.65 -4.61 -0.74
C MET A 1 -45.43 -5.19 -0.01
N THR A 2 -44.75 -6.21 -0.52
CA THR A 2 -43.63 -6.89 0.19
C THR A 2 -42.31 -6.92 -0.61
N GLU A 3 -42.32 -6.64 -1.91
CA GLU A 3 -41.07 -6.54 -2.70
C GLU A 3 -40.40 -5.17 -2.57
N GLU A 4 -41.16 -4.05 -2.58
CA GLU A 4 -40.60 -2.69 -2.43
C GLU A 4 -39.87 -2.45 -1.09
N THR A 5 -40.28 -3.14 -0.02
CA THR A 5 -39.68 -2.94 1.31
C THR A 5 -38.38 -3.71 1.48
N THR A 6 -38.23 -4.85 0.79
CA THR A 6 -37.05 -5.73 0.85
C THR A 6 -35.93 -5.19 -0.06
N VAL A 7 -36.27 -4.50 -1.15
CA VAL A 7 -35.31 -3.83 -2.03
C VAL A 7 -34.71 -2.58 -1.37
N ARG A 8 -35.53 -1.77 -0.67
CA ARG A 8 -35.07 -0.61 0.12
C ARG A 8 -34.12 -0.95 1.27
N THR A 9 -34.11 -2.19 1.75
CA THR A 9 -33.22 -2.62 2.84
C THR A 9 -31.80 -2.93 2.36
N ASN A 10 -31.63 -3.39 1.12
CA ASN A 10 -30.30 -3.61 0.53
C ASN A 10 -29.68 -2.32 -0.05
N GLU A 11 -30.50 -1.38 -0.51
CA GLU A 11 -30.09 -0.07 -1.06
C GLU A 11 -29.28 0.78 -0.08
N ASN A 12 -29.66 0.76 1.20
CA ASN A 12 -28.94 1.44 2.26
C ASN A 12 -27.63 0.72 2.60
N LEU A 13 -27.53 -0.59 2.37
CA LEU A 13 -26.44 -1.40 2.91
C LEU A 13 -25.10 -1.12 2.21
N VAL A 14 -25.05 -0.96 0.88
CA VAL A 14 -23.77 -0.66 0.18
C VAL A 14 -23.31 0.76 0.48
N ALA A 15 -24.20 1.76 0.38
CA ALA A 15 -23.85 3.14 0.71
C ALA A 15 -23.52 3.32 2.21
N GLN A 16 -24.23 2.63 3.11
CA GLN A 16 -23.87 2.58 4.53
C GLN A 16 -22.55 1.85 4.74
N THR A 17 -22.31 0.70 4.12
CA THR A 17 -21.05 -0.06 4.25
C THR A 17 -19.86 0.77 3.75
N LEU A 18 -19.99 1.49 2.63
CA LEU A 18 -18.94 2.35 2.10
C LEU A 18 -18.76 3.63 2.93
N ASN A 19 -19.83 4.17 3.54
CA ASN A 19 -19.77 5.29 4.49
C ASN A 19 -19.20 4.89 5.86
N GLU A 20 -19.42 3.66 6.30
CA GLU A 20 -18.97 3.13 7.59
C GLU A 20 -17.53 2.60 7.53
N GLN A 21 -16.99 2.35 6.34
CA GLN A 21 -15.59 1.96 6.17
C GLN A 21 -14.67 3.14 6.46
N PRO A 22 -13.76 3.03 7.46
CA PRO A 22 -12.81 4.10 7.74
C PRO A 22 -11.88 4.30 6.54
N ILE A 23 -11.61 5.57 6.20
CA ILE A 23 -10.62 5.91 5.18
C ILE A 23 -9.26 5.41 5.66
N LEU A 24 -8.72 4.41 4.97
CA LEU A 24 -7.40 3.87 5.28
C LEU A 24 -6.33 4.89 4.89
N LEU A 25 -5.67 5.46 5.89
CA LEU A 25 -4.56 6.38 5.66
C LEU A 25 -3.36 5.63 5.07
N PRO A 26 -2.62 6.23 4.12
CA PRO A 26 -1.41 5.64 3.60
C PRO A 26 -0.39 5.44 4.74
N GLU A 27 -0.05 4.19 5.04
CA GLU A 27 1.00 3.91 6.01
C GLU A 27 2.36 4.38 5.48
N SER A 28 3.13 5.08 6.32
CA SER A 28 4.53 5.35 5.99
C SER A 28 5.30 4.03 5.94
N PRO A 29 6.16 3.76 4.95
CA PRO A 29 6.96 2.55 4.92
C PRO A 29 7.82 2.36 6.17
N PHE A 30 8.28 3.47 6.75
CA PHE A 30 9.02 3.47 8.01
C PHE A 30 8.12 3.09 9.19
N TRP A 31 6.89 3.64 9.26
CA TRP A 31 5.92 3.27 10.29
C TRP A 31 5.42 1.84 10.13
N GLN A 32 5.31 1.32 8.90
CA GLN A 32 4.91 -0.05 8.65
C GLN A 32 5.98 -1.01 9.16
N ILE A 33 7.25 -0.77 8.82
CA ILE A 33 8.38 -1.55 9.36
C ILE A 33 8.43 -1.39 10.88
N LEU A 34 8.35 -0.16 11.42
CA LEU A 34 8.29 0.05 12.86
C LEU A 34 7.05 -0.54 13.52
N ARG A 35 5.94 -0.79 12.83
CA ARG A 35 4.77 -1.44 13.44
C ARG A 35 4.94 -2.96 13.43
N ASP A 36 5.44 -3.49 12.32
CA ASP A 36 5.70 -4.91 12.12
C ASP A 36 6.83 -5.40 13.03
N PHE A 37 7.84 -4.56 13.27
CA PHE A 37 8.86 -4.76 14.30
C PHE A 37 8.35 -4.28 15.67
N GLY A 38 8.01 -3.00 15.80
CA GLY A 38 7.79 -2.27 17.07
C GLY A 38 6.81 -2.84 18.08
N ARG A 39 5.75 -3.55 17.65
CA ARG A 39 4.80 -4.14 18.61
C ARG A 39 5.46 -5.21 19.49
N ASP A 40 6.28 -6.05 18.88
CA ASP A 40 7.00 -7.11 19.58
C ASP A 40 8.29 -6.52 20.22
N GLU A 41 8.89 -5.51 19.57
CA GLU A 41 10.07 -4.78 20.07
C GLU A 41 9.79 -3.92 21.32
N LEU A 42 8.57 -3.40 21.53
CA LEU A 42 8.26 -2.65 22.77
C LEU A 42 8.28 -3.55 24.00
N VAL A 43 7.81 -4.79 23.85
CA VAL A 43 7.90 -5.80 24.91
C VAL A 43 9.35 -6.23 25.11
N ALA A 44 10.08 -6.42 24.00
CA ALA A 44 11.52 -6.69 24.04
C ALA A 44 12.31 -5.59 24.75
N LEU A 45 12.04 -4.32 24.46
CA LEU A 45 12.65 -3.17 25.10
C LEU A 45 12.41 -3.20 26.62
N GLY A 46 11.19 -3.47 27.06
CA GLY A 46 10.88 -3.57 28.49
C GLY A 46 11.66 -4.69 29.18
N ILE A 47 11.73 -5.88 28.55
CA ILE A 47 12.47 -7.04 29.06
C ILE A 47 13.98 -6.77 29.07
N ASN A 48 14.52 -6.21 27.99
CA ASN A 48 15.93 -5.84 27.83
C ASN A 48 16.33 -4.80 28.88
N THR A 49 15.58 -3.70 29.00
CA THR A 49 15.84 -2.63 29.99
C THR A 49 15.88 -3.19 31.42
N ALA A 50 14.89 -4.02 31.79
CA ALA A 50 14.82 -4.63 33.12
C ALA A 50 16.00 -5.60 33.36
N GLY A 51 16.37 -6.37 32.34
CA GLY A 51 17.50 -7.29 32.38
C GLY A 51 18.84 -6.59 32.54
N VAL A 52 19.09 -5.56 31.72
CA VAL A 52 20.29 -4.72 31.81
C VAL A 52 20.37 -4.02 33.17
N PHE A 53 19.25 -3.50 33.67
CA PHE A 53 19.18 -2.91 35.01
C PHE A 53 19.59 -3.91 36.09
N ALA A 54 18.96 -5.09 36.12
CA ALA A 54 19.27 -6.12 37.11
C ALA A 54 20.73 -6.58 37.02
N LEU A 55 21.27 -6.74 35.81
CA LEU A 55 22.65 -7.17 35.61
C LEU A 55 23.66 -6.10 36.02
N SER A 56 23.36 -4.83 35.75
CA SER A 56 24.22 -3.71 36.15
C SER A 56 24.35 -3.55 37.66
N MET A 57 23.44 -4.14 38.45
CA MET A 57 23.54 -4.16 39.92
C MET A 57 24.50 -5.24 40.45
N VAL A 58 24.87 -6.21 39.61
CA VAL A 58 25.66 -7.39 40.03
C VAL A 58 26.95 -7.58 39.23
N SER A 59 27.15 -6.82 38.16
CA SER A 59 28.34 -6.90 37.31
C SER A 59 28.68 -5.56 36.66
N ASP A 60 29.95 -5.19 36.69
CA ASP A 60 30.49 -4.01 35.97
C ASP A 60 31.06 -4.37 34.59
N ASN A 61 30.97 -5.64 34.17
CA ASN A 61 31.54 -6.07 32.91
C ASN A 61 30.66 -5.60 31.74
N SER A 62 31.09 -4.52 31.08
CA SER A 62 30.35 -3.89 29.98
C SER A 62 30.07 -4.83 28.80
N VAL A 63 30.95 -5.82 28.55
CA VAL A 63 30.74 -6.83 27.50
C VAL A 63 29.61 -7.77 27.89
N PHE A 64 29.56 -8.17 29.17
CA PHE A 64 28.50 -9.03 29.67
C PHE A 64 27.14 -8.31 29.69
N ILE A 65 27.13 -7.04 30.11
CA ILE A 65 25.94 -6.19 30.10
C ILE A 65 25.39 -6.00 28.68
N SER A 66 26.26 -5.77 27.69
CA SER A 66 25.80 -5.55 26.31
C SER A 66 25.23 -6.80 25.64
N LEU A 67 25.65 -7.99 26.05
CA LEU A 67 25.16 -9.28 25.54
C LEU A 67 23.79 -9.69 26.10
N VAL A 68 23.46 -9.26 27.33
CA VAL A 68 22.24 -9.73 28.01
C VAL A 68 20.96 -9.26 27.34
N GLY A 69 20.96 -8.06 26.76
CA GLY A 69 19.80 -7.52 26.05
C GLY A 69 19.29 -8.45 24.93
N PRO A 70 20.11 -8.73 23.89
CA PRO A 70 19.77 -9.65 22.80
C PRO A 70 19.27 -11.01 23.28
N VAL A 71 19.92 -11.59 24.29
CA VAL A 71 19.56 -12.92 24.81
C VAL A 71 18.17 -12.90 25.46
N LEU A 72 17.88 -11.92 26.31
CA LEU A 72 16.60 -11.82 26.99
C LEU A 72 15.47 -11.47 26.04
N GLU A 73 15.73 -10.62 25.05
CA GLU A 73 14.79 -10.29 23.99
C GLU A 73 14.33 -11.55 23.24
N LYS A 74 15.23 -12.49 22.93
CA LYS A 74 14.85 -13.70 22.20
C LYS A 74 13.95 -14.61 23.02
N ILE A 75 14.17 -14.68 24.34
CA ILE A 75 13.25 -15.36 25.26
C ILE A 75 11.86 -14.70 25.22
N GLY A 76 11.83 -13.36 25.19
CA GLY A 76 10.61 -12.57 24.96
C GLY A 76 9.91 -12.92 23.64
N PHE A 77 10.64 -13.02 22.54
CA PHE A 77 10.11 -13.40 21.23
C PHE A 77 9.42 -14.78 21.23
N PHE A 78 10.08 -15.80 21.81
CA PHE A 78 9.51 -17.16 21.87
C PHE A 78 8.27 -17.23 22.75
N THR A 79 8.27 -16.51 23.88
CA THR A 79 7.11 -16.47 24.79
C THR A 79 5.92 -15.73 24.17
N ALA A 80 6.16 -14.59 23.51
CA ALA A 80 5.13 -13.83 22.80
C ALA A 80 4.53 -14.64 21.63
N SER A 81 5.38 -15.29 20.84
CA SER A 81 4.95 -16.15 19.72
C SER A 81 4.10 -17.33 20.20
N SER A 82 4.49 -17.97 21.30
CA SER A 82 3.76 -19.08 21.91
C SER A 82 2.40 -18.63 22.47
N LYS A 83 2.34 -17.45 23.09
CA LYS A 83 1.10 -16.85 23.58
C LYS A 83 0.13 -16.56 22.42
N LYS A 84 0.62 -15.94 21.35
CA LYS A 84 -0.19 -15.65 20.15
C LYS A 84 -0.73 -16.93 19.52
N ALA A 85 0.09 -17.98 19.40
CA ALA A 85 -0.35 -19.29 18.93
C ALA A 85 -1.44 -19.89 19.81
N PHE A 86 -1.31 -19.77 21.12
CA PHE A 86 -2.30 -20.24 22.07
C PHE A 86 -3.63 -19.47 21.98
N ASP A 87 -3.56 -18.15 21.82
CA ASP A 87 -4.75 -17.31 21.64
C ASP A 87 -5.51 -17.68 20.37
N VAL A 88 -4.81 -17.85 19.24
CA VAL A 88 -5.40 -18.30 17.96
C VAL A 88 -6.00 -19.70 18.09
N TYR A 89 -5.28 -20.63 18.74
CA TYR A 89 -5.81 -21.97 19.00
C TYR A 89 -7.11 -21.92 19.79
N ARG A 90 -7.19 -21.05 20.81
CA ARG A 90 -8.38 -20.90 21.67
C ARG A 90 -9.57 -20.31 20.91
N THR A 91 -9.34 -19.37 20.00
CA THR A 91 -10.40 -18.69 19.24
C THR A 91 -10.82 -19.45 17.97
N THR A 92 -10.04 -20.43 17.50
CA THR A 92 -10.42 -21.24 16.34
C THR A 92 -11.58 -22.20 16.69
N PRO A 93 -12.65 -22.27 15.88
CA PRO A 93 -13.76 -23.21 16.09
C PRO A 93 -13.28 -24.66 16.20
N PRO A 94 -13.87 -25.51 17.06
CA PRO A 94 -13.39 -26.88 17.31
C PRO A 94 -13.26 -27.74 16.04
N VAL A 95 -14.13 -27.51 15.06
CA VAL A 95 -14.19 -28.25 13.79
C VAL A 95 -13.02 -27.91 12.85
N GLU A 96 -12.49 -26.69 12.95
CA GLU A 96 -11.37 -26.18 12.14
C GLU A 96 -10.03 -26.22 12.89
N ARG A 97 -10.06 -26.65 14.16
CA ARG A 97 -8.93 -26.56 15.08
C ARG A 97 -7.91 -27.66 14.80
N LYS A 98 -6.71 -27.26 14.42
CA LYS A 98 -5.55 -28.15 14.25
C LYS A 98 -4.90 -28.53 15.60
N LYS A 99 -3.86 -29.37 15.59
CA LYS A 99 -3.10 -29.67 16.81
C LYS A 99 -2.41 -28.41 17.33
N LYS A 100 -2.35 -28.23 18.65
CA LYS A 100 -1.71 -27.05 19.30
C LYS A 100 -0.30 -26.76 18.77
N ASN A 101 0.49 -27.81 18.56
CA ASN A 101 1.86 -27.68 18.07
C ASN A 101 1.91 -27.07 16.67
N GLU A 102 0.93 -27.32 15.81
CA GLU A 102 0.88 -26.74 14.46
C GLU A 102 0.73 -25.22 14.52
N TYR A 103 -0.09 -24.69 15.45
CA TYR A 103 -0.20 -23.23 15.65
C TYR A 103 1.10 -22.61 16.16
N VAL A 104 1.81 -23.30 17.06
CA VAL A 104 3.11 -22.82 17.58
C VAL A 104 4.16 -22.86 16.47
N THR A 105 4.22 -23.94 15.70
CA THR A 105 5.12 -24.08 14.56
C THR A 105 4.82 -23.02 13.50
N ASP A 106 3.55 -22.76 13.19
CA ASP A 106 3.14 -21.73 12.23
C ASP A 106 3.50 -20.33 12.73
N ALA A 107 3.27 -20.04 14.02
CA ALA A 107 3.66 -18.76 14.62
C ALA A 107 5.18 -18.55 14.60
N LEU A 108 5.96 -19.57 14.92
CA LEU A 108 7.42 -19.51 14.85
C LEU A 108 7.91 -19.38 13.41
N ARG A 109 7.34 -20.15 12.46
CA ARG A 109 7.72 -20.10 11.05
C ARG A 109 7.43 -18.73 10.43
N THR A 110 6.31 -18.11 10.80
CA THR A 110 5.96 -16.77 10.34
C THR A 110 6.80 -15.68 11.01
N GLY A 111 7.18 -15.83 12.27
CA GLY A 111 8.06 -14.90 12.99
C GLY A 111 9.56 -15.06 12.69
N PHE A 112 10.00 -16.24 12.23
CA PHE A 112 11.41 -16.58 12.04
C PHE A 112 12.17 -15.62 11.10
N PRO A 113 11.61 -15.14 9.97
CA PRO A 113 12.29 -14.15 9.14
C PRO A 113 12.58 -12.85 9.86
N ASN A 114 11.68 -12.38 10.74
CA ASN A 114 11.88 -11.16 11.52
C ASN A 114 12.91 -11.40 12.63
N PHE A 115 12.81 -12.53 13.34
CA PHE A 115 13.81 -12.97 14.32
C PHE A 115 15.22 -13.04 13.73
N LEU A 116 15.38 -13.60 12.52
CA LEU A 116 16.69 -13.72 11.88
C LEU A 116 17.26 -12.35 11.49
N LYS A 117 16.42 -11.44 11.00
CA LYS A 117 16.85 -10.07 10.68
C LYS A 117 17.35 -9.35 11.92
N ASP A 118 16.60 -9.47 13.00
CA ASP A 118 16.91 -8.89 14.30
C ASP A 118 18.24 -9.45 14.86
N LEU A 119 18.40 -10.78 14.88
CA LEU A 119 19.64 -11.46 15.30
C LEU A 119 20.87 -11.07 14.47
N VAL A 120 20.72 -10.87 13.16
CA VAL A 120 21.85 -10.62 12.24
C VAL A 120 22.19 -9.14 12.14
N ALA A 121 21.23 -8.24 12.39
CA ALA A 121 21.41 -6.81 12.15
C ALA A 121 21.18 -5.93 13.38
N ALA A 122 20.04 -6.08 14.07
CA ALA A 122 19.69 -5.21 15.18
C ALA A 122 20.52 -5.54 16.43
N ASP A 123 20.66 -6.83 16.78
CA ASP A 123 21.43 -7.27 17.95
C ASP A 123 22.91 -6.85 17.89
N PRO A 124 23.67 -7.08 16.79
CA PRO A 124 25.07 -6.67 16.74
C PRO A 124 25.23 -5.15 16.78
N LEU A 125 24.31 -4.40 16.16
CA LEU A 125 24.30 -2.95 16.20
C LEU A 125 24.03 -2.45 17.62
N TYR A 126 23.04 -3.01 18.31
CA TYR A 126 22.71 -2.71 19.70
C TYR A 126 23.90 -2.99 20.62
N MET A 127 24.49 -4.19 20.54
CA MET A 127 25.63 -4.58 21.36
C MET A 127 26.82 -3.65 21.16
N GLY A 128 27.12 -3.32 19.90
CA GLY A 128 28.21 -2.41 19.54
C GLY A 128 27.97 -1.00 20.11
N LEU A 129 26.77 -0.45 19.93
CA LEU A 129 26.39 0.85 20.45
C LEU A 129 26.44 0.90 21.98
N LEU A 130 25.80 -0.06 22.66
CA LEU A 130 25.79 -0.10 24.12
C LEU A 130 27.20 -0.28 24.71
N LEU A 131 28.05 -1.10 24.09
CA LEU A 131 29.43 -1.27 24.53
C LEU A 131 30.25 0.03 24.40
N LEU A 132 30.04 0.78 23.31
CA LEU A 132 30.68 2.08 23.10
C LEU A 132 30.17 3.12 24.10
N GLU A 133 28.86 3.18 24.30
CA GLU A 133 28.21 4.10 25.24
C GLU A 133 28.64 3.84 26.69
N LEU A 134 28.70 2.58 27.12
CA LEU A 134 29.17 2.21 28.46
C LEU A 134 30.63 2.61 28.70
N LYS A 135 31.47 2.60 27.65
CA LYS A 135 32.87 3.04 27.73
C LYS A 135 33.00 4.57 27.72
N GLN A 136 32.18 5.26 26.95
CA GLN A 136 32.24 6.71 26.78
C GLN A 136 31.54 7.47 27.91
N PHE A 137 30.46 6.89 28.46
CA PHE A 137 29.61 7.49 29.49
C PHE A 137 29.45 6.57 30.71
N PRO A 138 30.54 6.22 31.41
CA PRO A 138 30.51 5.22 32.49
C PRO A 138 29.65 5.65 33.70
N GLU A 139 29.42 6.95 33.89
CA GLU A 139 28.59 7.48 34.98
C GLU A 139 27.09 7.41 34.68
N THR A 140 26.71 7.17 33.41
CA THR A 140 25.30 7.07 33.02
C THR A 140 24.77 5.67 33.36
N PRO A 141 23.58 5.53 33.97
CA PRO A 141 23.00 4.22 34.24
C PRO A 141 22.87 3.37 32.98
N ALA A 142 23.37 2.13 33.03
CA ALA A 142 23.43 1.23 31.88
C ALA A 142 22.07 0.97 31.21
N TRP A 143 20.99 0.97 31.99
CA TRP A 143 19.63 0.80 31.48
C TRP A 143 19.18 1.96 30.60
N MET A 144 19.62 3.20 30.87
CA MET A 144 19.31 4.37 30.03
C MET A 144 20.04 4.29 28.70
N LEU A 145 21.32 3.93 28.74
CA LEU A 145 22.13 3.72 27.54
C LEU A 145 21.55 2.58 26.69
N SER A 146 21.12 1.48 27.32
CA SER A 146 20.42 0.37 26.66
C SER A 146 19.17 0.84 25.90
N VAL A 147 18.32 1.69 26.50
CA VAL A 147 17.13 2.22 25.81
C VAL A 147 17.53 3.06 24.58
N ILE A 148 18.56 3.90 24.69
CA ILE A 148 19.05 4.75 23.59
C ILE A 148 19.63 3.88 22.48
N ALA A 149 20.56 2.98 22.80
CA ALA A 149 21.17 2.04 21.87
C ALA A 149 20.10 1.22 21.14
N PHE A 150 19.06 0.76 21.84
CA PHE A 150 17.95 0.02 21.25
C PHE A 150 17.16 0.88 20.25
N MET A 151 16.77 2.10 20.62
CA MET A 151 16.04 2.99 19.72
C MET A 151 16.85 3.33 18.46
N ILE A 152 18.16 3.56 18.60
CA ILE A 152 19.06 3.82 17.48
C ILE A 152 19.17 2.58 16.59
N SER A 153 19.32 1.39 17.18
CA SER A 153 19.42 0.13 16.43
C SER A 153 18.17 -0.17 15.62
N VAL A 154 16.98 -0.12 16.25
CA VAL A 154 15.70 -0.36 15.57
C VAL A 154 15.47 0.68 14.47
N GLY A 155 15.74 1.96 14.76
CA GLY A 155 15.64 3.03 13.78
C GLY A 155 16.62 2.86 12.61
N GLY A 156 17.86 2.47 12.89
CA GLY A 156 18.92 2.23 11.92
C GLY A 156 18.61 1.06 10.99
N VAL A 157 18.20 -0.09 11.55
CA VAL A 157 17.79 -1.27 10.77
C VAL A 157 16.56 -0.95 9.92
N SER A 158 15.58 -0.23 10.47
CA SER A 158 14.40 0.20 9.72
C SER A 158 14.77 1.11 8.54
N ALA A 159 15.64 2.10 8.76
CA ALA A 159 16.13 2.98 7.70
C ALA A 159 16.92 2.21 6.63
N ALA A 160 17.75 1.25 7.03
CA ALA A 160 18.49 0.38 6.13
C ALA A 160 17.55 -0.50 5.28
N GLU A 161 16.52 -1.09 5.87
CA GLU A 161 15.54 -1.91 5.14
C GLU A 161 14.75 -1.08 4.12
N VAL A 162 14.25 0.11 4.51
CA VAL A 162 13.58 1.04 3.57
C VAL A 162 14.51 1.39 2.41
N SER A 163 15.77 1.72 2.72
CA SER A 163 16.77 2.12 1.73
C SER A 163 17.09 0.99 0.76
N LEU A 164 17.26 -0.24 1.28
CA LEU A 164 17.50 -1.43 0.46
C LEU A 164 16.31 -1.73 -0.45
N LYS A 165 15.07 -1.70 0.07
CA LYS A 165 13.86 -1.88 -0.75
C LYS A 165 13.75 -0.82 -1.85
N GLU A 166 14.12 0.44 -1.55
CA GLU A 166 14.13 1.50 -2.56
C GLU A 166 15.22 1.29 -3.61
N ALA A 167 16.42 0.84 -3.22
CA ALA A 167 17.49 0.50 -4.14
C ALA A 167 17.07 -0.66 -5.07
N LEU A 168 16.48 -1.71 -4.52
CA LEU A 168 15.95 -2.84 -5.30
C LEU A 168 14.83 -2.39 -6.26
N TYR A 169 13.96 -1.47 -5.84
CA TYR A 169 12.94 -0.89 -6.70
C TYR A 169 13.54 -0.11 -7.88
N LYS A 170 14.56 0.71 -7.62
CA LYS A 170 15.30 1.43 -8.68
C LYS A 170 15.97 0.46 -9.65
N MET A 171 16.59 -0.61 -9.15
CA MET A 171 17.17 -1.65 -10.00
C MET A 171 16.11 -2.34 -10.87
N GLN A 172 14.95 -2.67 -10.30
CA GLN A 172 13.84 -3.27 -11.04
C GLN A 172 13.31 -2.31 -12.12
N THR A 173 13.13 -1.04 -11.79
CA THR A 173 12.75 0.03 -12.74
C THR A 173 13.72 0.06 -13.92
N HIS A 174 15.02 0.07 -13.64
CA HIS A 174 16.05 0.09 -14.67
C HIS A 174 16.05 -1.18 -15.53
N ARG A 175 15.82 -2.35 -14.93
CA ARG A 175 15.68 -3.62 -15.67
C ARG A 175 14.48 -3.60 -16.62
N LEU A 176 13.32 -3.11 -16.16
CA LEU A 176 12.12 -2.99 -16.99
C LEU A 176 12.35 -2.01 -18.15
N MET A 177 12.97 -0.86 -17.89
CA MET A 177 13.32 0.10 -18.94
C MET A 177 14.30 -0.48 -19.97
N ARG A 178 15.30 -1.26 -19.53
CA ARG A 178 16.20 -1.99 -20.45
C ARG A 178 15.47 -3.03 -21.29
N ARG A 179 14.41 -3.63 -20.74
CA ARG A 179 13.48 -4.52 -21.47
C ARG A 179 12.44 -3.72 -22.28
N GLY A 180 12.70 -2.46 -22.64
CA GLY A 180 11.85 -1.68 -23.53
C GLY A 180 10.52 -1.19 -22.94
N PHE A 181 10.30 -1.31 -21.63
CA PHE A 181 9.13 -0.69 -21.00
C PHE A 181 9.33 0.83 -20.89
N SER A 182 8.32 1.59 -21.32
CA SER A 182 8.24 3.02 -21.06
C SER A 182 7.63 3.27 -19.67
N LEU A 183 8.18 4.24 -18.94
CA LEU A 183 7.73 4.59 -17.59
C LEU A 183 6.95 5.90 -17.60
N GLU A 184 5.73 5.84 -17.08
CA GLU A 184 4.85 6.98 -16.88
C GLU A 184 4.55 7.12 -15.37
N LYS A 185 4.94 8.26 -14.78
CA LYS A 185 4.71 8.54 -13.35
C LYS A 185 3.53 9.47 -13.21
N GLN A 186 2.53 9.08 -12.42
CA GLN A 186 1.30 9.85 -12.24
C GLN A 186 0.81 9.82 -10.80
N LEU A 187 0.01 10.81 -10.42
CA LEU A 187 -0.90 10.76 -9.28
C LEU A 187 -2.30 10.46 -9.83
N GLU A 188 -3.07 9.69 -9.09
CA GLU A 188 -4.43 9.32 -9.46
C GLU A 188 -5.37 9.39 -8.25
N SER A 189 -6.55 9.97 -8.44
CA SER A 189 -7.63 9.99 -7.46
C SER A 189 -8.92 9.55 -8.13
N ARG A 190 -9.74 8.76 -7.43
CA ARG A 190 -11.08 8.35 -7.89
C ARG A 190 -12.13 8.79 -6.88
N PHE A 191 -13.21 9.36 -7.40
CA PHE A 191 -14.37 9.82 -6.65
C PHE A 191 -15.60 9.08 -7.14
N ILE A 192 -16.33 8.45 -6.23
CA ILE A 192 -17.67 7.94 -6.51
C ILE A 192 -18.64 9.08 -6.20
N VAL A 193 -19.40 9.51 -7.20
CA VAL A 193 -20.43 10.54 -7.05
C VAL A 193 -21.80 9.96 -7.38
N LYS A 194 -22.83 10.43 -6.67
CA LYS A 194 -24.22 9.97 -6.85
C LYS A 194 -24.83 10.39 -8.18
N GLU A 195 -24.26 11.41 -8.82
CA GLU A 195 -24.80 11.97 -10.04
C GLU A 195 -24.62 11.04 -11.25
N ILE A 196 -25.66 10.93 -12.08
CA ILE A 196 -25.78 9.90 -13.12
C ILE A 196 -25.29 10.41 -14.48
N ASN A 197 -25.27 11.73 -14.70
CA ASN A 197 -24.89 12.30 -15.98
C ASN A 197 -23.36 12.47 -16.09
N SER A 198 -22.67 11.37 -16.37
CA SER A 198 -21.21 11.32 -16.48
C SER A 198 -20.64 12.22 -17.59
N GLU A 199 -21.40 12.46 -18.65
CA GLU A 199 -21.01 13.33 -19.76
C GLU A 199 -21.06 14.80 -19.37
N HIS A 200 -22.14 15.22 -18.69
CA HIS A 200 -22.29 16.59 -18.19
C HIS A 200 -21.18 16.93 -17.18
N ILE A 201 -20.92 16.03 -16.22
CA ILE A 201 -19.83 16.20 -15.24
C ILE A 201 -18.48 16.36 -15.95
N LEU A 202 -18.21 15.54 -16.96
CA LEU A 202 -16.95 15.64 -17.69
C LEU A 202 -16.85 16.94 -18.49
N ALA A 203 -17.94 17.40 -19.09
CA ALA A 203 -17.96 18.67 -19.83
C ALA A 203 -17.70 19.87 -18.91
N GLU A 204 -18.34 19.92 -17.74
CA GLU A 204 -18.11 20.97 -16.73
C GLU A 204 -16.66 20.97 -16.24
N LEU A 205 -16.13 19.79 -15.90
CA LEU A 205 -14.73 19.64 -15.48
C LEU A 205 -13.75 19.99 -16.61
N ALA A 206 -14.07 19.61 -17.85
CA ALA A 206 -13.26 19.94 -19.01
C ALA A 206 -13.19 21.43 -19.25
N ASP A 207 -14.32 22.15 -19.16
CA ASP A 207 -14.36 23.61 -19.28
C ASP A 207 -13.58 24.28 -18.14
N TYR A 208 -13.86 23.91 -16.89
CA TYR A 208 -13.23 24.51 -15.71
C TYR A 208 -11.69 24.34 -15.71
N PHE A 209 -11.20 23.14 -16.07
CA PHE A 209 -9.76 22.86 -16.13
C PHE A 209 -9.12 23.15 -17.50
N GLN A 210 -9.90 23.66 -18.46
CA GLN A 210 -9.49 23.92 -19.84
C GLN A 210 -8.83 22.68 -20.47
N LEU A 211 -9.47 21.52 -20.30
CA LEU A 211 -9.06 20.28 -20.92
C LEU A 211 -9.36 20.33 -22.43
N GLY A 212 -8.65 19.52 -23.21
CA GLY A 212 -8.90 19.39 -24.65
C GLY A 212 -10.24 18.72 -24.95
N GLU A 213 -10.39 18.27 -26.20
CA GLU A 213 -11.59 17.58 -26.67
C GLU A 213 -11.96 16.37 -25.78
N ILE A 214 -13.27 16.13 -25.66
CA ILE A 214 -13.81 14.95 -24.99
C ILE A 214 -13.75 13.78 -25.96
N HIS A 215 -13.14 12.70 -25.52
CA HIS A 215 -13.07 11.44 -26.24
C HIS A 215 -13.82 10.35 -25.48
N THR A 216 -14.37 9.40 -26.23
CA THR A 216 -14.98 8.20 -25.65
C THR A 216 -14.25 6.98 -26.18
N GLY A 217 -13.80 6.12 -25.26
CA GLY A 217 -13.08 4.90 -25.60
C GLY A 217 -13.51 3.73 -24.73
N THR A 218 -13.45 2.52 -25.31
CA THR A 218 -13.66 1.26 -24.60
C THR A 218 -12.32 0.59 -24.33
N TYR A 219 -12.10 0.19 -23.08
CA TYR A 219 -10.90 -0.48 -22.62
C TYR A 219 -11.24 -1.91 -22.22
N HIS A 220 -10.52 -2.87 -22.80
CA HIS A 220 -10.54 -4.26 -22.39
C HIS A 220 -9.25 -4.56 -21.62
N ASP A 221 -9.38 -4.77 -20.32
CA ASP A 221 -8.28 -5.07 -19.42
C ASP A 221 -8.35 -6.53 -18.95
N ILE A 222 -7.23 -7.25 -19.03
CA ILE A 222 -7.08 -8.59 -18.44
C ILE A 222 -6.04 -8.50 -17.34
N TYR A 223 -6.46 -8.71 -16.10
CA TYR A 223 -5.60 -8.65 -14.91
C TYR A 223 -5.04 -10.03 -14.57
N PHE A 224 -3.77 -10.03 -14.17
CA PHE A 224 -3.02 -11.23 -13.76
C PHE A 224 -2.52 -11.08 -12.34
N GLN A 225 -2.38 -12.19 -11.62
CA GLN A 225 -1.68 -12.21 -10.35
C GLN A 225 -0.17 -12.09 -10.59
N PRO A 226 0.50 -11.00 -10.14
CA PRO A 226 1.90 -10.79 -10.44
C PRO A 226 2.81 -11.64 -9.52
N SER A 227 3.90 -12.16 -10.06
CA SER A 227 5.02 -12.78 -9.32
C SER A 227 5.99 -11.74 -8.72
N LEU A 228 5.68 -10.45 -8.88
CA LEU A 228 6.54 -9.32 -8.57
C LEU A 228 6.50 -8.94 -7.09
N LYS A 229 7.61 -8.38 -6.60
CA LYS A 229 7.77 -8.00 -5.18
C LYS A 229 7.10 -6.67 -4.85
N TYR A 230 6.76 -6.52 -3.57
CA TYR A 230 6.31 -5.25 -2.98
C TYR A 230 7.50 -4.38 -2.57
N TYR A 231 7.39 -3.06 -2.76
CA TYR A 231 8.47 -2.13 -2.45
C TYR A 231 7.99 -0.87 -1.71
N ASN A 232 8.20 -0.79 -0.40
CA ASN A 232 7.89 0.41 0.40
C ASN A 232 6.46 0.93 0.17
N GLY A 233 5.47 0.04 0.33
CA GLY A 233 4.06 0.33 0.06
C GLY A 233 3.66 0.35 -1.43
N ARG A 234 4.60 0.12 -2.36
CA ARG A 234 4.29 -0.07 -3.78
C ARG A 234 3.81 -1.50 -4.02
N GLN A 235 2.55 -1.62 -4.43
CA GLN A 235 1.93 -2.89 -4.78
C GLN A 235 1.91 -3.05 -6.32
N PRO A 236 2.45 -4.14 -6.87
CA PRO A 236 2.41 -4.39 -8.30
C PRO A 236 1.02 -4.84 -8.75
N GLN A 237 0.60 -4.38 -9.92
CA GLN A 237 -0.55 -4.88 -10.66
C GLN A 237 -0.10 -5.12 -12.11
N LEU A 238 -0.39 -6.31 -12.63
CA LEU A 238 -0.06 -6.69 -14.00
C LEU A 238 -1.35 -6.84 -14.80
N ARG A 239 -1.40 -6.20 -15.97
CA ARG A 239 -2.53 -6.35 -16.89
C ARG A 239 -2.11 -6.30 -18.36
N LEU A 240 -2.91 -6.93 -19.20
CA LEU A 240 -3.00 -6.62 -20.63
C LEU A 240 -4.11 -5.59 -20.83
N ARG A 241 -3.90 -4.68 -21.78
CA ARG A 241 -4.89 -3.67 -22.15
C ARG A 241 -5.00 -3.56 -23.66
N LYS A 242 -6.23 -3.62 -24.16
CA LYS A 242 -6.59 -3.26 -25.54
C LYS A 242 -7.59 -2.10 -25.52
N ARG A 243 -7.44 -1.16 -26.45
CA ARG A 243 -8.25 0.06 -26.55
C ARG A 243 -9.05 0.04 -27.83
N PHE A 244 -10.27 0.55 -27.77
CA PHE A 244 -11.17 0.69 -28.90
C PHE A 244 -11.80 2.08 -28.88
N GLU A 245 -11.93 2.71 -30.04
CA GLU A 245 -12.69 3.95 -30.24
C GLU A 245 -13.65 3.70 -31.39
N ASN A 246 -14.94 4.03 -31.20
CA ASN A 246 -16.00 3.77 -32.17
C ASN A 246 -16.08 2.32 -32.68
N GLY A 247 -15.72 1.35 -31.82
CA GLY A 247 -15.71 -0.09 -32.14
C GLY A 247 -14.45 -0.58 -32.86
N GLU A 248 -13.55 0.31 -33.27
CA GLU A 248 -12.30 -0.03 -33.93
C GLU A 248 -11.15 -0.06 -32.92
N ALA A 249 -10.23 -1.01 -33.07
CA ALA A 249 -9.07 -1.11 -32.19
C ALA A 249 -8.11 0.07 -32.42
N VAL A 250 -7.84 0.82 -31.36
CA VAL A 250 -6.92 1.97 -31.40
C VAL A 250 -5.59 1.56 -30.82
N GLY A 251 -4.62 1.40 -31.72
CA GLY A 251 -3.26 0.99 -31.37
C GLY A 251 -3.15 -0.50 -31.02
N PRO A 252 -1.92 -0.96 -30.78
CA PRO A 252 -1.67 -2.34 -30.42
C PRO A 252 -2.09 -2.63 -28.97
N GLU A 253 -2.25 -3.91 -28.66
CA GLU A 253 -2.42 -4.38 -27.28
C GLU A 253 -1.15 -4.08 -26.47
N GLU A 254 -1.29 -3.70 -25.21
CA GLU A 254 -0.18 -3.29 -24.33
C GLU A 254 -0.13 -4.17 -23.07
N ILE A 255 1.08 -4.57 -22.68
CA ILE A 255 1.35 -5.04 -21.32
C ILE A 255 1.58 -3.84 -20.43
N GLN A 256 0.89 -3.80 -19.30
CA GLN A 256 1.02 -2.76 -18.31
C GLN A 256 1.34 -3.35 -16.94
N LEU A 257 2.48 -2.96 -16.39
CA LEU A 257 2.87 -3.22 -15.01
C LEU A 257 2.77 -1.90 -14.23
N ILE A 258 1.95 -1.89 -13.20
CA ILE A 258 1.65 -0.68 -12.42
C ILE A 258 2.06 -0.91 -10.99
N TYR A 259 2.96 -0.07 -10.47
CA TYR A 259 3.23 -0.01 -9.03
C TYR A 259 2.40 1.11 -8.41
N ASN A 260 1.41 0.74 -7.61
CA ASN A 260 0.56 1.68 -6.88
C ASN A 260 1.10 1.91 -5.48
N ARG A 261 1.20 3.16 -5.04
CA ARG A 261 1.51 3.52 -3.66
C ARG A 261 0.55 4.59 -3.19
N ALA A 262 -0.21 4.31 -2.14
CA ALA A 262 -1.03 5.32 -1.50
C ALA A 262 -0.13 6.46 -1.00
N SER A 263 -0.54 7.71 -1.25
CA SER A 263 0.24 8.89 -0.86
C SER A 263 -0.65 9.92 -0.20
N GLU A 264 -0.12 10.62 0.79
CA GLU A 264 -0.76 11.78 1.39
C GLU A 264 -0.09 13.04 0.85
N LEU A 265 -0.87 13.97 0.30
CA LEU A 265 -0.38 15.28 -0.10
C LEU A 265 -0.42 16.23 1.10
N LYS A 266 0.66 16.23 1.90
CA LYS A 266 0.79 17.15 3.04
C LYS A 266 1.05 18.57 2.56
N ARG A 267 0.24 19.53 3.01
CA ARG A 267 0.54 20.98 2.91
C ARG A 267 0.97 21.54 4.26
N ARG A 268 1.73 22.64 4.19
CA ARG A 268 2.19 23.38 5.37
C ARG A 268 1.06 24.15 6.08
N LYS A 269 -0.05 24.41 5.39
CA LYS A 269 -1.21 25.13 5.95
C LYS A 269 -2.35 24.12 6.15
N PRO A 270 -3.09 24.21 7.27
CA PRO A 270 -4.29 23.41 7.47
C PRO A 270 -5.32 23.75 6.38
N GLU A 271 -5.90 22.73 5.78
CA GLU A 271 -6.98 22.83 4.78
C GLU A 271 -8.23 22.10 5.29
N GLN A 272 -9.37 22.35 4.66
CA GLN A 272 -10.65 21.71 5.01
C GLN A 272 -10.61 20.18 4.81
N TYR A 273 -9.81 19.70 3.86
CA TYR A 273 -9.72 18.29 3.48
C TYR A 273 -8.26 17.84 3.43
N ASN A 274 -8.03 16.58 3.83
CA ASN A 274 -6.79 15.87 3.53
C ASN A 274 -6.94 15.12 2.21
N TYR A 275 -5.91 15.18 1.36
CA TYR A 275 -5.95 14.58 0.03
C TYR A 275 -5.02 13.37 -0.06
N PHE A 276 -5.58 12.23 -0.48
CA PHE A 276 -4.89 10.94 -0.50
C PHE A 276 -4.81 10.32 -1.92
N PRO A 277 -4.19 10.99 -2.90
CA PRO A 277 -4.03 10.39 -4.22
C PRO A 277 -3.11 9.17 -4.18
N VAL A 278 -3.31 8.25 -5.11
CA VAL A 278 -2.43 7.11 -5.35
C VAL A 278 -1.31 7.53 -6.30
N ALA A 279 -0.06 7.43 -5.87
CA ALA A 279 1.08 7.54 -6.77
C ALA A 279 1.22 6.24 -7.58
N ARG A 280 1.22 6.36 -8.91
CA ARG A 280 1.36 5.22 -9.83
C ARG A 280 2.61 5.39 -10.69
N ASP A 281 3.44 4.35 -10.68
CA ASP A 281 4.53 4.19 -11.63
C ASP A 281 4.08 3.12 -12.63
N LYS A 282 3.68 3.56 -13.83
CA LYS A 282 3.10 2.72 -14.88
C LYS A 282 4.16 2.41 -15.93
N PHE A 283 4.56 1.15 -16.00
CA PHE A 283 5.42 0.60 -17.03
C PHE A 283 4.56 0.02 -18.14
N GLN A 284 4.76 0.45 -19.39
CA GLN A 284 3.98 -0.03 -20.53
C GLN A 284 4.88 -0.41 -21.71
N ARG A 285 4.54 -1.53 -22.36
CA ARG A 285 5.18 -2.02 -23.57
C ARG A 285 4.12 -2.62 -24.50
N VAL A 286 4.30 -2.43 -25.80
CA VAL A 286 3.46 -3.04 -26.84
C VAL A 286 3.62 -4.57 -26.80
N LEU A 287 2.52 -5.29 -26.97
CA LEU A 287 2.49 -6.74 -26.98
C LEU A 287 3.05 -7.29 -28.31
N ASP A 288 4.21 -7.92 -28.19
CA ASP A 288 4.98 -8.63 -29.21
C ASP A 288 5.39 -10.02 -28.67
N ASP A 289 6.06 -10.84 -29.47
CA ASP A 289 6.45 -12.20 -29.05
C ASP A 289 7.40 -12.20 -27.84
N GLU A 290 8.32 -11.23 -27.78
CA GLU A 290 9.26 -11.07 -26.67
C GLU A 290 8.54 -10.70 -25.37
N SER A 291 7.60 -9.76 -25.44
CA SER A 291 6.87 -9.28 -24.27
C SER A 291 5.80 -10.25 -23.79
N ARG A 292 5.30 -11.16 -24.65
CA ARG A 292 4.53 -12.34 -24.19
C ARG A 292 5.33 -13.22 -23.24
N GLN A 293 6.64 -13.40 -23.48
CA GLN A 293 7.51 -14.12 -22.55
C GLN A 293 7.64 -13.37 -21.23
N TYR A 294 7.81 -12.05 -21.27
CA TYR A 294 7.84 -11.24 -20.03
C TYR A 294 6.54 -11.31 -19.24
N LEU A 295 5.38 -11.32 -19.92
CA LEU A 295 4.09 -11.51 -19.26
C LEU A 295 4.05 -12.85 -18.51
N GLN A 296 4.51 -13.93 -19.15
CA GLN A 296 4.58 -15.25 -18.52
C GLN A 296 5.53 -15.27 -17.32
N GLU A 297 6.73 -14.70 -17.43
CA GLU A 297 7.69 -14.58 -16.31
C GLU A 297 7.10 -13.82 -15.11
N MET A 298 6.32 -12.78 -15.37
CA MET A 298 5.75 -11.90 -14.35
C MET A 298 4.42 -12.40 -13.77
N THR A 299 3.88 -13.51 -14.26
CA THR A 299 2.58 -14.05 -13.84
C THR A 299 2.79 -15.22 -12.89
N LEU A 300 2.12 -15.20 -11.73
CA LEU A 300 2.23 -16.24 -10.71
C LEU A 300 1.25 -17.39 -10.94
N SER A 301 0.03 -17.08 -11.40
CA SER A 301 -1.06 -18.04 -11.59
C SER A 301 -1.75 -17.81 -12.93
N SER A 302 -2.39 -18.86 -13.47
CA SER A 302 -3.19 -18.77 -14.69
C SER A 302 -4.55 -18.12 -14.50
N GLU A 303 -4.91 -17.74 -13.26
CA GLU A 303 -6.17 -17.06 -12.96
C GLU A 303 -6.16 -15.65 -13.55
N LYS A 304 -7.24 -15.31 -14.25
CA LYS A 304 -7.40 -14.04 -14.97
C LYS A 304 -8.70 -13.39 -14.57
N GLN A 305 -8.67 -12.08 -14.42
CA GLN A 305 -9.86 -11.27 -14.24
C GLN A 305 -10.00 -10.33 -15.45
N GLU A 306 -11.10 -10.49 -16.19
CA GLU A 306 -11.39 -9.69 -17.38
C GLU A 306 -12.36 -8.55 -17.06
N VAL A 307 -12.09 -7.40 -17.66
CA VAL A 307 -12.77 -6.15 -17.34
C VAL A 307 -12.93 -5.35 -18.62
N THR A 308 -14.18 -5.05 -19.00
CA THR A 308 -14.48 -4.13 -20.09
C THR A 308 -15.09 -2.87 -19.53
N VAL A 309 -14.56 -1.70 -19.88
CA VAL A 309 -15.10 -0.41 -19.44
C VAL A 309 -15.07 0.61 -20.56
N THR A 310 -16.23 1.23 -20.80
CA THR A 310 -16.37 2.44 -21.61
C THR A 310 -16.13 3.65 -20.73
N ARG A 311 -15.36 4.60 -21.24
CA ARG A 311 -14.88 5.76 -20.51
C ARG A 311 -14.93 6.98 -21.41
N ALA A 312 -15.53 8.04 -20.89
CA ALA A 312 -15.35 9.37 -21.45
C ALA A 312 -14.15 10.04 -20.75
N TYR A 313 -13.30 10.73 -21.50
CA TYR A 313 -12.16 11.43 -20.93
C TYR A 313 -11.80 12.70 -21.70
N ALA A 314 -11.28 13.68 -20.98
CA ALA A 314 -10.68 14.89 -21.53
C ALA A 314 -9.29 15.06 -20.90
N HIS A 315 -8.33 15.60 -21.65
CA HIS A 315 -6.97 15.70 -21.15
C HIS A 315 -6.19 16.86 -21.75
N ILE A 316 -5.16 17.28 -21.02
CA ILE A 316 -4.06 18.08 -21.53
C ILE A 316 -2.84 17.12 -21.57
N PRO A 317 -2.26 16.86 -22.74
CA PRO A 317 -1.15 15.91 -22.88
C PRO A 317 -0.05 16.15 -21.85
N LYS A 318 0.34 15.07 -21.17
CA LYS A 318 1.39 15.06 -20.12
C LYS A 318 1.13 15.97 -18.92
N LYS A 319 -0.06 16.56 -18.75
CA LYS A 319 -0.35 17.49 -17.65
C LYS A 319 -1.45 16.95 -16.74
N MET A 320 -2.65 16.75 -17.30
CA MET A 320 -3.82 16.31 -16.55
C MET A 320 -4.75 15.50 -17.44
N LEU A 321 -5.39 14.49 -16.88
CA LEU A 321 -6.50 13.77 -17.50
C LEU A 321 -7.63 13.64 -16.49
N ILE A 322 -8.84 13.97 -16.90
CA ILE A 322 -10.06 13.69 -16.14
C ILE A 322 -10.89 12.71 -16.98
N SER A 323 -11.43 11.70 -16.33
CA SER A 323 -12.30 10.74 -16.97
C SER A 323 -13.49 10.41 -16.10
N THR A 324 -14.62 10.14 -16.73
CA THR A 324 -15.83 9.66 -16.08
C THR A 324 -16.17 8.26 -16.61
N ASP A 325 -16.42 7.35 -15.67
CA ASP A 325 -16.95 6.02 -15.96
C ASP A 325 -18.35 5.94 -15.34
N GLN A 326 -19.38 5.63 -16.14
CA GLN A 326 -20.69 5.28 -15.59
C GLN A 326 -20.68 3.80 -15.24
N VAL A 327 -21.03 3.48 -13.99
CA VAL A 327 -21.14 2.09 -13.54
C VAL A 327 -22.62 1.77 -13.37
N GLU A 328 -23.14 0.95 -14.27
CA GLU A 328 -24.44 0.32 -14.12
C GLU A 328 -24.31 -0.80 -13.06
N ASN A 329 -24.90 -0.58 -11.88
CA ASN A 329 -25.02 -1.56 -10.80
C ASN A 329 -26.49 -1.72 -10.40
N GLY A 330 -27.27 -2.40 -11.25
CA GLY A 330 -28.71 -2.57 -11.04
C GLY A 330 -29.45 -1.23 -11.00
N GLN A 331 -30.21 -0.98 -9.93
CA GLN A 331 -31.12 0.17 -9.81
C GLN A 331 -30.44 1.50 -9.38
N ASN A 332 -29.16 1.48 -8.99
CA ASN A 332 -28.43 2.66 -8.52
C ASN A 332 -27.17 2.93 -9.36
N PRO A 333 -27.31 3.58 -10.54
CA PRO A 333 -26.15 4.01 -11.30
C PRO A 333 -25.38 5.07 -10.51
N TYR A 334 -24.05 4.97 -10.54
CA TYR A 334 -23.16 5.99 -10.01
C TYR A 334 -22.08 6.33 -11.04
N THR A 335 -21.55 7.56 -10.94
CA THR A 335 -20.44 7.99 -11.78
C THR A 335 -19.15 7.92 -10.99
N VAL A 336 -18.10 7.44 -11.63
CA VAL A 336 -16.74 7.46 -11.10
C VAL A 336 -15.96 8.53 -11.83
N ILE A 337 -15.57 9.59 -11.11
CA ILE A 337 -14.66 10.61 -11.62
C ILE A 337 -13.24 10.18 -11.27
N GLU A 338 -12.40 9.95 -12.28
CA GLU A 338 -10.98 9.64 -12.12
C GLU A 338 -10.15 10.83 -12.61
N VAL A 339 -9.32 11.38 -11.72
CA VAL A 339 -8.38 12.46 -12.01
C VAL A 339 -6.97 11.90 -12.03
N LYS A 340 -6.18 12.28 -13.03
CA LYS A 340 -4.76 11.97 -13.15
C LYS A 340 -3.95 13.23 -13.37
N SER A 341 -2.80 13.33 -12.70
CA SER A 341 -1.78 14.33 -13.00
C SER A 341 -0.42 13.66 -13.18
N PHE A 342 0.35 14.11 -14.16
CA PHE A 342 1.62 13.46 -14.52
C PHE A 342 2.76 14.07 -13.72
N ARG A 343 3.45 13.26 -12.92
CA ARG A 343 4.49 13.69 -11.96
C ARG A 343 5.78 14.18 -12.61
N THR A 344 5.88 14.15 -13.93
CA THR A 344 6.96 14.79 -14.69
C THR A 344 6.81 16.31 -14.70
N GLU A 345 5.60 16.82 -14.47
CA GLU A 345 5.31 18.26 -14.44
C GLU A 345 5.52 18.86 -13.05
N LYS A 346 6.09 20.08 -13.00
CA LYS A 346 6.35 20.79 -11.75
C LYS A 346 5.08 21.04 -10.93
N ASP A 347 3.96 21.27 -11.61
CA ASP A 347 2.69 21.66 -10.98
C ASP A 347 1.71 20.49 -10.81
N ALA A 348 2.13 19.25 -11.07
CA ALA A 348 1.25 18.07 -11.04
C ALA A 348 0.52 17.90 -9.70
N VAL A 349 1.20 18.19 -8.59
CA VAL A 349 0.64 18.12 -7.23
C VAL A 349 -0.40 19.23 -7.04
N SER A 350 -0.08 20.46 -7.41
CA SER A 350 -0.99 21.60 -7.29
C SER A 350 -2.26 21.40 -8.12
N GLN A 351 -2.11 20.91 -9.35
CA GLN A 351 -3.23 20.60 -10.24
C GLN A 351 -4.12 19.49 -9.68
N MET A 352 -3.51 18.40 -9.15
CA MET A 352 -4.26 17.34 -8.48
C MET A 352 -5.08 17.91 -7.32
N ILE A 353 -4.48 18.70 -6.43
CA ILE A 353 -5.18 19.30 -5.29
C ILE A 353 -6.34 20.19 -5.75
N MET A 354 -6.12 21.03 -6.76
CA MET A 354 -7.19 21.89 -7.30
C MET A 354 -8.36 21.08 -7.85
N ALA A 355 -8.08 20.02 -8.62
CA ALA A 355 -9.09 19.11 -9.14
C ALA A 355 -9.86 18.39 -8.04
N MET A 356 -9.15 17.79 -7.07
CA MET A 356 -9.78 17.11 -5.95
C MET A 356 -10.64 18.07 -5.12
N ARG A 357 -10.16 19.29 -4.85
CA ARG A 357 -10.92 20.31 -4.13
C ARG A 357 -12.20 20.69 -4.86
N HIS A 358 -12.10 20.99 -6.14
CA HIS A 358 -13.23 21.37 -6.96
C HIS A 358 -14.28 20.25 -6.99
N ILE A 359 -13.86 19.00 -7.20
CA ILE A 359 -14.77 17.85 -7.21
C ILE A 359 -15.46 17.69 -5.86
N MET A 360 -14.72 17.75 -4.76
CA MET A 360 -15.27 17.59 -3.41
C MET A 360 -16.17 18.76 -2.97
N SER A 361 -16.05 19.95 -3.56
CA SER A 361 -16.90 21.09 -3.23
C SER A 361 -18.16 21.19 -4.08
N HIS A 362 -18.15 20.66 -5.30
CA HIS A 362 -19.26 20.79 -6.25
C HIS A 362 -20.13 19.53 -6.36
N TYR A 363 -19.55 18.34 -6.16
CA TYR A 363 -20.27 17.08 -6.27
C TYR A 363 -20.46 16.41 -4.93
N HIS A 364 -21.59 15.70 -4.79
CA HIS A 364 -21.84 14.85 -3.63
C HIS A 364 -21.02 13.56 -3.75
N VAL A 365 -19.78 13.63 -3.27
CA VAL A 365 -18.84 12.50 -3.19
C VAL A 365 -19.31 11.54 -2.09
N ILE A 366 -19.63 10.30 -2.49
CA ILE A 366 -19.98 9.21 -1.57
C ILE A 366 -18.70 8.65 -0.96
N GLN A 367 -17.69 8.39 -1.79
CA GLN A 367 -16.43 7.80 -1.36
C GLN A 367 -15.28 8.17 -2.30
N THR A 368 -14.06 8.12 -1.77
CA THR A 368 -12.85 8.07 -2.59
C THR A 368 -12.34 6.63 -2.62
N THR A 369 -12.00 6.10 -3.80
CA THR A 369 -11.56 4.70 -3.94
C THR A 369 -10.12 4.61 -4.40
N HIS A 370 -9.43 3.56 -3.95
CA HIS A 370 -8.03 3.33 -4.29
C HIS A 370 -7.82 2.53 -5.58
N SER A 371 -8.81 1.75 -6.04
CA SER A 371 -8.63 0.89 -7.22
C SER A 371 -9.92 0.65 -8.01
N LYS A 372 -9.76 0.39 -9.32
CA LYS A 372 -10.86 0.00 -10.21
C LYS A 372 -11.42 -1.39 -9.89
N GLN A 373 -10.59 -2.31 -9.41
CA GLN A 373 -11.01 -3.66 -9.00
C GLN A 373 -11.95 -3.62 -7.78
N SER A 374 -11.68 -2.70 -6.85
CA SER A 374 -12.57 -2.44 -5.70
C SER A 374 -13.98 -2.06 -6.15
N LEU A 375 -14.11 -1.32 -7.26
CA LEU A 375 -15.40 -0.93 -7.84
C LEU A 375 -16.15 -2.09 -8.48
N MET A 376 -15.44 -3.10 -8.99
CA MET A 376 -16.07 -4.28 -9.60
C MET A 376 -16.48 -5.32 -8.58
N ASN A 377 -15.76 -5.42 -7.46
CA ASN A 377 -16.18 -6.29 -6.35
C ASN A 377 -17.44 -5.75 -5.66
N ILE A 378 -17.74 -4.45 -5.75
CA ILE A 378 -19.02 -3.87 -5.31
C ILE A 378 -20.22 -4.41 -6.11
N ARG A 379 -20.04 -4.91 -7.34
CA ARG A 379 -21.12 -5.57 -8.11
C ARG A 379 -21.52 -6.95 -7.56
N GLN A 380 -20.71 -7.54 -6.69
CA GLN A 380 -20.95 -8.87 -6.12
C GLN A 380 -21.61 -8.83 -4.73
N TRP A 381 -21.88 -7.63 -4.21
CA TRP A 381 -22.67 -7.35 -3.02
C TRP A 381 -24.00 -6.75 -3.46
#